data_AF-A0AAN7BK03-F1
#
_entry.id   AF-A0AAN7BK03-F1
#
_cell.length_a   1.000
_cell.length_b   1.000
_cell.length_c   1.000
_cell.angle_alpha   90.00
_cell.angle_beta   90.00
_cell.angle_gamma   90.00
#
_symmetry.space_group_name_H-M   'P 1'
#
loop_
_entity.id
_entity.type
_entity.pdbx_description
1 polymer ?
#
loop_
_entity_poly.entity_id
_entity_poly.type
_entity_poly.pdbx_seq_one_letter_code
_entity_poly.pdbx_strand_id
1 'polypeptide(L)'
;MAAPPPPPPLPTIQVPSTSSTNPKPRIITISPTPPQENAVLLSLLTYNGQPFMDHWECFLSTGTPSLSHPSRGVSLSPSGNVRTGFWLEVARGRDIASQNPPDRIVPLQWIPSEMFGSEWDEGIKNGTGELKGDLDKKPQLFGKFEEMLGCVELPKKSLRDHTASENVGKTRITQRNCQTWIVESAEELMRQGVLDDKVVEYFKAMRQ
;
A
#
# COMPACT_ATOMS: atom_id res chain seq x y z
N MET A 1 -38.19 -33.26 -45.36
CA MET A 1 -36.92 -32.58 -45.00
C MET A 1 -36.65 -32.90 -43.53
N ALA A 2 -35.59 -33.65 -43.24
CA ALA A 2 -35.24 -34.02 -41.86
C ALA A 2 -34.42 -32.87 -41.22
N ALA A 3 -34.77 -32.51 -39.98
CA ALA A 3 -34.05 -31.48 -39.23
C ALA A 3 -32.61 -31.95 -38.89
N PRO A 4 -31.61 -31.05 -38.90
CA PRO A 4 -30.24 -31.42 -38.55
C PRO A 4 -30.15 -31.84 -37.08
N PRO A 5 -29.25 -32.77 -36.73
CA PRO A 5 -29.08 -33.23 -35.36
C PRO A 5 -28.58 -32.09 -34.46
N PRO A 6 -28.94 -32.11 -33.16
CA PRO A 6 -28.48 -31.10 -32.22
C PRO A 6 -26.95 -31.14 -32.09
N PRO A 7 -26.29 -29.98 -31.89
CA PRO A 7 -24.85 -29.92 -31.69
C PRO A 7 -24.44 -30.66 -30.41
N PRO A 8 -23.24 -31.24 -30.37
CA PRO A 8 -22.73 -31.90 -29.17
C PRO A 8 -22.56 -30.88 -28.02
N PRO A 9 -22.72 -31.31 -26.76
CA PRO A 9 -22.51 -30.44 -25.61
C PRO A 9 -21.06 -29.95 -25.57
N LEU A 10 -20.85 -28.65 -25.28
CA LEU A 10 -19.52 -28.09 -25.11
C LEU A 10 -18.78 -28.81 -23.97
N PRO A 11 -17.47 -29.10 -24.12
CA PRO A 11 -16.66 -29.62 -23.03
C PRO A 11 -16.68 -28.64 -21.85
N THR A 12 -17.08 -29.12 -20.66
CA THR A 12 -16.94 -28.37 -19.42
C THR A 12 -15.45 -28.16 -19.15
N ILE A 13 -14.96 -26.93 -19.37
CA ILE A 13 -13.64 -26.53 -18.91
C ILE A 13 -13.72 -26.44 -17.39
N GLN A 14 -13.24 -27.48 -16.70
CA GLN A 14 -12.91 -27.38 -15.29
C GLN A 14 -11.70 -26.46 -15.18
N VAL A 15 -11.94 -25.20 -14.82
CA VAL A 15 -10.86 -24.30 -14.43
C VAL A 15 -10.23 -24.92 -13.19
N PRO A 16 -8.93 -25.29 -13.18
CA PRO A 16 -8.30 -25.71 -11.96
C PRO A 16 -8.38 -24.53 -11.01
N SER A 17 -9.17 -24.67 -9.95
CA SER A 17 -9.08 -23.82 -8.78
C SER A 17 -7.70 -24.06 -8.20
N THR A 18 -6.72 -23.28 -8.65
CA THR A 18 -5.45 -23.14 -7.97
C THR A 18 -5.79 -22.59 -6.60
N SER A 19 -5.93 -23.48 -5.62
CA SER A 19 -5.87 -23.11 -4.22
C SER A 19 -4.51 -22.45 -4.04
N SER A 20 -4.47 -21.13 -4.11
CA SER A 20 -3.32 -20.34 -3.72
C SER A 20 -3.04 -20.74 -2.28
N THR A 21 -2.02 -21.58 -2.08
CA THR A 21 -1.39 -21.78 -0.78
C THR A 21 -0.61 -20.51 -0.47
N ASN A 22 -1.32 -19.39 -0.34
CA ASN A 22 -0.72 -18.20 0.25
C ASN A 22 -0.58 -18.57 1.73
N PRO A 23 0.65 -18.62 2.28
CA PRO A 23 0.84 -18.92 3.69
C PRO A 23 0.00 -17.94 4.48
N LYS A 24 -0.81 -18.46 5.41
CA LYS A 24 -1.64 -17.61 6.27
C LYS A 24 -0.69 -16.60 6.94
N PRO A 25 -0.90 -15.29 6.73
CA PRO A 25 0.03 -14.29 7.22
C PRO A 25 0.20 -14.46 8.72
N ARG A 26 1.43 -14.39 9.22
CA ARG A 26 1.69 -14.40 10.66
C ARG A 26 0.88 -13.26 11.28
N ILE A 27 0.15 -13.56 12.36
CA ILE A 27 -0.58 -12.53 13.09
C ILE A 27 0.45 -11.60 13.73
N ILE A 28 0.43 -10.33 13.33
CA ILE A 28 1.19 -9.30 14.03
C ILE A 28 0.44 -9.00 15.33
N THR A 29 1.12 -9.19 16.46
CA THR A 29 0.59 -8.84 17.78
C THR A 29 1.26 -7.57 18.24
N ILE A 30 0.48 -6.50 18.43
CA ILE A 30 0.97 -5.18 18.84
C ILE A 30 0.43 -4.86 20.23
N SER A 31 1.31 -4.28 21.06
CA SER A 31 0.93 -3.76 22.38
C SER A 31 -0.19 -2.73 22.22
N PRO A 32 -1.26 -2.79 23.05
CA PRO A 32 -2.35 -1.83 22.99
C PRO A 32 -1.94 -0.42 23.38
N THR A 33 -0.83 -0.29 24.10
CA THR A 33 -0.26 1.00 24.49
C THR A 33 1.09 1.23 23.81
N PRO A 34 1.41 2.49 23.49
CA PRO A 34 2.70 2.84 22.92
C PRO A 34 3.84 2.53 23.90
N PRO A 35 5.00 2.07 23.41
CA PRO A 35 6.17 1.81 24.25
C PRO A 35 6.87 3.09 24.72
N GLN A 36 6.66 4.21 24.02
CA GLN A 36 7.23 5.52 24.33
C GLN A 36 6.15 6.60 24.22
N GLU A 37 6.32 7.70 24.94
CA GLU A 37 5.42 8.85 24.80
C GLU A 37 5.44 9.36 23.36
N ASN A 38 4.26 9.72 22.83
CA ASN A 38 4.07 10.22 21.46
C ASN A 38 4.47 9.26 20.33
N ALA A 39 4.73 7.97 20.60
CA ALA A 39 4.94 7.00 19.53
C ALA A 39 3.69 6.91 18.62
N VAL A 40 3.94 6.76 17.32
CA VAL A 40 2.91 6.78 16.28
C VAL A 40 2.66 5.34 15.81
N LEU A 41 1.41 4.90 15.80
CA LEU A 41 1.08 3.56 15.31
C LEU A 41 1.00 3.56 13.77
N LEU A 42 1.89 2.79 13.15
CA LEU A 42 1.82 2.42 11.75
C LEU A 42 0.79 1.29 11.58
N SER A 43 -0.12 1.49 10.62
CA SER A 43 -1.15 0.52 10.23
C SER A 43 -1.18 0.35 8.71
N LEU A 44 -1.57 -0.84 8.24
CA LEU A 44 -1.96 -1.07 6.85
C LEU A 44 -3.47 -0.87 6.73
N LEU A 45 -3.87 0.01 5.81
CA LEU A 45 -5.26 0.11 5.35
C LEU A 45 -5.42 -0.74 4.10
N THR A 46 -6.49 -1.52 4.05
CA THR A 46 -6.84 -2.33 2.87
C THR A 46 -8.24 -1.96 2.42
N TYR A 47 -8.36 -1.66 1.13
CA TYR A 47 -9.62 -1.40 0.45
C TYR A 47 -9.87 -2.52 -0.56
N ASN A 48 -11.04 -3.14 -0.49
CA ASN A 48 -11.43 -4.27 -1.30
C ASN A 48 -11.49 -3.87 -2.77
N GLY A 49 -10.62 -4.48 -3.57
CA GLY A 49 -10.42 -4.11 -4.97
C GLY A 49 -11.28 -4.86 -5.98
N GLN A 50 -12.11 -5.82 -5.54
CA GLN A 50 -12.76 -6.78 -6.44
C GLN A 50 -13.46 -6.12 -7.65
N PRO A 51 -13.23 -6.60 -8.89
CA PRO A 51 -12.50 -7.82 -9.26
C PRO A 51 -10.97 -7.65 -9.41
N PHE A 52 -10.42 -6.49 -9.04
CA PHE A 52 -8.99 -6.19 -9.07
C PHE A 52 -8.33 -6.51 -7.72
N MET A 53 -7.02 -6.24 -7.63
CA MET A 53 -6.25 -6.36 -6.39
C MET A 53 -6.67 -5.29 -5.39
N ASP A 54 -6.58 -5.63 -4.11
CA ASP A 54 -6.89 -4.67 -3.04
C ASP A 54 -5.97 -3.46 -3.11
N HIS A 55 -6.53 -2.28 -2.85
CA HIS A 55 -5.74 -1.07 -2.71
C HIS A 55 -5.18 -0.98 -1.30
N TRP A 56 -3.89 -0.69 -1.20
CA TRP A 56 -3.16 -0.64 0.07
C TRP A 56 -2.60 0.74 0.31
N GLU A 57 -2.64 1.16 1.57
CA GLU A 57 -2.08 2.43 2.02
C GLU A 57 -1.46 2.26 3.41
N CYS A 58 -0.33 2.92 3.64
CA CYS A 58 0.24 3.01 4.98
C CYS A 58 -0.41 4.17 5.73
N PHE A 59 -0.80 3.95 6.98
CA PHE A 59 -1.44 4.95 7.82
C PHE A 59 -0.71 5.13 9.14
N LEU A 60 -0.43 6.37 9.49
CA LEU A 60 0.22 6.79 10.72
C LEU A 60 -0.82 7.51 11.58
N SER A 61 -1.28 6.85 12.66
CA SER A 61 -2.35 7.38 13.50
C SER A 61 -1.86 8.45 14.46
N THR A 62 -2.69 9.45 14.73
CA THR A 62 -2.36 10.56 15.64
C THR A 62 -3.21 10.52 16.90
N GLY A 63 -2.69 11.05 18.01
CA GLY A 63 -3.33 11.00 19.34
C GLY A 63 -2.98 9.74 20.11
N THR A 64 -3.53 9.58 21.33
CA THR A 64 -3.44 8.32 22.09
C THR A 64 -4.14 7.23 21.28
N PRO A 65 -3.41 6.26 20.70
CA PRO A 65 -4.05 5.33 19.81
C PRO A 65 -4.83 4.35 20.65
N SER A 66 -6.14 4.55 20.72
CA SER A 66 -6.99 3.42 21.01
C SER A 66 -6.91 2.53 19.78
N LEU A 67 -6.37 1.32 19.93
CA LEU A 67 -6.45 0.27 18.91
C LEU A 67 -7.89 0.08 18.39
N SER A 68 -8.90 0.50 19.16
CA SER A 68 -10.29 0.42 18.73
C SER A 68 -10.65 1.44 17.64
N HIS A 69 -10.08 2.65 17.61
CA HIS A 69 -10.48 3.70 16.65
C HIS A 69 -9.41 4.79 16.40
N PRO A 70 -8.31 4.49 15.68
CA PRO A 70 -7.40 5.53 15.20
C PRO A 70 -8.02 6.24 13.99
N SER A 71 -8.90 7.21 14.22
CA SER A 71 -9.64 7.83 13.11
C SER A 71 -8.82 8.83 12.31
N ARG A 72 -7.96 9.65 12.95
CA ARG A 72 -7.23 10.73 12.26
C ARG A 72 -5.73 10.49 12.19
N GLY A 73 -5.13 10.77 11.03
CA GLY A 73 -3.69 10.56 10.84
C GLY A 73 -3.16 10.98 9.48
N VAL A 74 -2.01 10.41 9.11
CA VAL A 74 -1.37 10.62 7.80
C VAL A 74 -1.45 9.34 6.98
N SER A 75 -1.96 9.42 5.75
CA SER A 75 -1.92 8.32 4.79
C SER A 75 -0.81 8.51 3.78
N LEU A 76 -0.10 7.43 3.47
CA LEU A 76 1.03 7.37 2.57
C LEU A 76 0.73 6.31 1.52
N SER A 77 0.67 6.71 0.26
CA SER A 77 0.42 5.78 -0.84
C SER A 77 1.02 6.29 -2.14
N PRO A 78 1.36 5.40 -3.09
CA PRO A 78 1.76 5.82 -4.41
C PRO A 78 0.49 6.11 -5.21
N SER A 79 0.41 7.33 -5.75
CA SER A 79 -0.69 7.79 -6.58
C SER A 79 -0.24 8.05 -7.99
N GLY A 80 -1.19 8.03 -8.93
CA GLY A 80 -0.93 8.25 -10.35
C GLY A 80 -1.29 7.05 -11.21
N ASN A 81 -0.80 7.04 -12.45
CA ASN A 81 -1.13 6.02 -13.43
C ASN A 81 -0.04 5.89 -14.50
N VAL A 82 -0.12 4.84 -15.32
CA VAL A 82 0.86 4.56 -16.38
C VAL A 82 1.01 5.70 -17.40
N ARG A 83 -0.02 6.54 -17.61
CA ARG A 83 0.05 7.65 -18.57
C ARG A 83 0.81 8.84 -17.99
N THR A 84 0.56 9.18 -16.72
CA THR A 84 1.10 10.38 -16.06
C THR A 84 2.33 10.12 -15.20
N GLY A 85 2.68 8.85 -14.97
CA GLY A 85 3.65 8.46 -13.94
C GLY A 85 2.99 8.35 -12.56
N PHE A 86 3.81 7.93 -11.59
CA PHE A 86 3.41 7.79 -10.20
C PHE A 86 4.19 8.79 -9.33
N TRP A 87 3.56 9.30 -8.27
CA TRP A 87 4.14 10.15 -7.23
C TRP A 87 3.78 9.59 -5.84
N LEU A 88 4.52 9.98 -4.81
CA LEU A 88 4.14 9.70 -3.43
C LEU A 88 3.09 10.70 -2.99
N GLU A 89 1.91 10.21 -2.63
CA GLU A 89 0.87 11.01 -2.00
C GLU A 89 0.96 10.91 -0.48
N VAL A 90 0.96 12.08 0.16
CA VAL A 90 0.99 12.23 1.62
C VAL A 90 -0.26 13.01 2.02
N ALA A 91 -1.31 12.30 2.45
CA ALA A 91 -2.57 12.90 2.86
C ALA A 91 -2.57 13.12 4.38
N ARG A 92 -2.45 14.38 4.81
CA ARG A 92 -2.37 14.75 6.23
C ARG A 92 -3.74 15.05 6.85
N GLY A 93 -3.90 14.69 8.12
CA GLY A 93 -5.14 14.93 8.85
C GLY A 93 -6.32 14.14 8.29
N ARG A 94 -6.06 13.04 7.56
CA ARG A 94 -7.11 12.20 7.00
C ARG A 94 -7.86 11.53 8.13
N ASP A 95 -9.18 11.62 8.08
CA ASP A 95 -10.08 10.86 8.93
C ASP A 95 -10.54 9.58 8.21
N ILE A 96 -9.97 8.43 8.56
CA ILE A 96 -10.27 7.13 7.94
C ILE A 96 -11.61 6.53 8.41
N ALA A 97 -12.25 7.12 9.42
CA ALA A 97 -13.60 6.73 9.84
C ALA A 97 -14.70 7.47 9.07
N SER A 98 -14.33 8.48 8.28
CA SER A 98 -15.27 9.36 7.59
C SER A 98 -15.72 8.81 6.23
N GLN A 99 -15.21 9.36 5.12
CA GLN A 99 -15.55 8.98 3.75
C GLN A 99 -14.57 7.94 3.21
N ASN A 100 -15.12 6.88 2.63
CA ASN A 100 -14.39 5.71 2.14
C ASN A 100 -13.55 5.04 3.24
N PRO A 101 -14.20 4.46 4.26
CA PRO A 101 -13.50 3.72 5.29
C PRO A 101 -12.83 2.46 4.70
N PRO A 102 -11.64 2.08 5.19
CA PRO A 102 -10.99 0.86 4.75
C PRO A 102 -11.76 -0.37 5.21
N ASP A 103 -11.82 -1.41 4.37
CA ASP A 103 -12.41 -2.71 4.70
C ASP A 103 -11.66 -3.40 5.85
N ARG A 104 -10.35 -3.14 5.94
CA ARG A 104 -9.51 -3.69 7.00
C ARG A 104 -8.44 -2.71 7.43
N ILE A 105 -8.25 -2.58 8.74
CA ILE A 105 -7.15 -1.87 9.38
C ILE A 105 -6.31 -2.91 10.12
N VAL A 106 -5.02 -2.99 9.81
CA VAL A 106 -4.08 -3.90 10.47
C VAL A 106 -3.01 -3.09 11.17
N PRO A 107 -3.00 -3.02 12.51
CA PRO A 107 -1.90 -2.45 13.29
C PRO A 107 -0.60 -3.21 13.03
N LEU A 108 0.49 -2.51 12.73
CA LEU A 108 1.75 -3.12 12.33
C LEU A 108 2.88 -2.89 13.31
N GLN A 109 3.12 -1.65 13.73
CA GLN A 109 4.25 -1.31 14.59
C GLN A 109 4.10 0.09 15.21
N TRP A 110 4.62 0.26 16.41
CA TRP A 110 4.85 1.57 17.01
C TRP A 110 6.15 2.18 16.46
N ILE A 111 6.04 3.38 15.89
CA ILE A 111 7.18 4.15 15.38
C ILE A 111 7.56 5.22 16.41
N PRO A 112 8.83 5.32 16.81
CA PRO A 112 9.28 6.34 17.76
C PRO A 112 9.00 7.76 17.26
N SER A 113 8.67 8.67 18.17
CA SER A 113 8.24 10.03 17.81
C SER A 113 9.35 10.85 17.15
N GLU A 114 10.62 10.52 17.43
CA GLU A 114 11.83 11.16 16.89
C GLU A 114 12.00 10.97 15.38
N MET A 115 11.24 10.05 14.80
CA MET A 115 11.17 9.81 13.37
C MET A 115 10.37 10.89 12.63
N PHE A 116 9.59 11.69 13.37
CA PHE A 116 8.72 12.72 12.84
C PHE A 116 9.28 14.11 13.17
N GLY A 117 9.20 15.03 12.20
CA GLY A 117 9.68 16.40 12.36
C GLY A 117 8.77 17.25 13.23
N SER A 118 9.25 18.41 13.69
CA SER A 118 8.47 19.35 14.51
C SER A 118 7.18 19.86 13.84
N GLU A 119 7.13 19.82 12.51
CA GLU A 119 5.98 20.24 11.69
C GLU A 119 4.88 19.16 11.60
N TRP A 120 5.10 17.96 12.17
CA TRP A 120 4.18 16.82 12.09
C TRP A 120 2.77 17.17 12.61
N ASP A 121 2.68 17.60 13.87
CA ASP A 121 1.39 17.88 14.52
C ASP A 121 0.66 19.04 13.85
N GLU A 122 1.40 20.07 13.44
CA GLU A 122 0.84 21.21 12.71
C GLU A 122 0.30 20.79 11.34
N GLY A 123 1.05 19.96 10.60
CA GLY A 123 0.64 19.42 9.31
C GLY A 123 -0.66 18.61 9.39
N ILE A 124 -0.86 17.84 10.47
CA ILE A 124 -2.09 17.07 10.71
C ILE A 124 -3.28 17.97 11.08
N LYS A 125 -3.04 18.99 11.94
CA LYS A 125 -4.08 19.94 12.38
C LYS A 125 -4.57 20.79 11.23
N ASN A 126 -3.63 21.35 10.47
CA ASN A 126 -3.93 22.22 9.34
C ASN A 126 -4.55 21.46 8.16
N GLY A 127 -4.56 20.12 8.23
CA GLY A 127 -5.28 19.26 7.30
C GLY A 127 -5.05 19.71 5.87
N THR A 128 -3.77 19.87 5.49
CA THR A 128 -3.35 20.11 4.12
C THR A 128 -3.66 18.85 3.30
N GLY A 129 -4.97 18.63 3.12
CA GLY A 129 -5.58 17.45 2.55
C GLY A 129 -5.17 17.35 1.09
N GLU A 130 -4.86 16.12 0.70
CA GLU A 130 -4.35 15.74 -0.62
C GLU A 130 -3.42 16.82 -1.19
N LEU A 131 -2.14 16.81 -0.79
CA LEU A 131 -1.12 17.21 -1.75
C LEU A 131 -1.16 16.20 -2.89
N LYS A 132 -2.15 16.32 -3.78
CA LYS A 132 -2.07 15.80 -5.13
C LYS A 132 -0.77 16.35 -5.64
N GLY A 133 0.21 15.47 -5.78
CA GLY A 133 1.47 15.81 -6.40
C GLY A 133 1.12 16.43 -7.75
N ASP A 134 1.17 17.75 -7.81
CA ASP A 134 1.57 18.42 -9.02
C ASP A 134 2.91 17.73 -9.36
N LEU A 135 3.04 17.12 -10.54
CA LEU A 135 4.24 16.33 -10.87
C LEU A 135 5.52 17.17 -10.69
N ASP A 136 5.38 18.50 -10.71
CA ASP A 136 6.42 19.49 -10.52
C ASP A 136 6.69 19.86 -9.03
N LYS A 137 5.77 19.54 -8.10
CA LYS A 137 5.91 19.81 -6.66
C LYS A 137 6.05 18.51 -5.88
N LYS A 138 7.26 18.27 -5.39
CA LYS A 138 7.52 17.18 -4.44
C LYS A 138 6.62 17.33 -3.20
N PRO A 139 6.08 16.22 -2.67
CA PRO A 139 5.35 16.29 -1.40
C PRO A 139 6.26 16.87 -0.31
N GLN A 140 5.68 17.66 0.59
CA GLN A 140 6.39 18.12 1.78
C GLN A 140 6.52 16.93 2.74
N LEU A 141 7.74 16.43 2.89
CA LEU A 141 8.07 15.33 3.79
C LEU A 141 8.46 15.90 5.16
N PHE A 142 7.84 15.41 6.22
CA PHE A 142 8.09 15.85 7.59
C PHE A 142 8.81 14.77 8.38
N GLY A 143 10.13 14.94 8.49
CA GLY A 143 10.99 14.08 9.29
C GLY A 143 11.47 12.82 8.56
N LYS A 144 12.28 12.05 9.28
CA LYS A 144 13.09 10.95 8.74
C LYS A 144 12.24 9.83 8.16
N PHE A 145 11.08 9.53 8.76
CA PHE A 145 10.22 8.45 8.29
C PHE A 145 9.76 8.67 6.85
N GLU A 146 9.22 9.86 6.57
CA GLU A 146 8.69 10.20 5.25
C GLU A 146 9.81 10.45 4.23
N GLU A 147 10.93 11.03 4.65
CA GLU A 147 12.13 11.18 3.83
C GLU A 147 12.63 9.83 3.30
N MET A 148 12.70 8.80 4.15
CA MET A 148 13.08 7.45 3.74
C MET A 148 12.12 6.86 2.73
N LEU A 149 10.81 7.06 2.91
CA LEU A 149 9.80 6.62 1.93
C LEU A 149 9.90 7.38 0.61
N GLY A 150 10.25 8.65 0.65
CA GLY A 150 10.50 9.48 -0.54
C GLY A 150 11.71 9.04 -1.36
N CYS A 151 12.63 8.26 -0.78
CA CYS A 151 13.77 7.68 -1.49
C CYS A 151 13.46 6.37 -2.22
N VAL A 152 12.32 5.73 -1.92
CA VAL A 152 11.93 4.45 -2.52
C VAL A 152 11.42 4.71 -3.94
N GLU A 153 11.91 3.93 -4.91
CA GLU A 153 11.45 4.05 -6.29
C GLU A 153 9.93 3.86 -6.38
N LEU A 154 9.23 4.85 -6.90
CA LEU A 154 7.81 4.73 -7.20
C LEU A 154 7.57 3.74 -8.34
N PRO A 155 6.34 3.19 -8.44
CA PRO A 155 5.96 2.36 -9.58
C PRO A 155 6.30 3.03 -10.92
N LYS A 156 6.99 2.32 -11.81
CA LYS A 156 7.41 2.87 -13.11
C LYS A 156 6.30 2.70 -14.15
N LYS A 157 6.27 3.60 -15.13
CA LYS A 157 5.42 3.50 -16.34
C LYS A 157 5.67 2.17 -17.05
N SER A 158 4.72 1.24 -16.97
CA SER A 158 4.73 0.02 -17.77
C SER A 158 3.74 0.16 -18.91
N LEU A 159 4.11 0.93 -19.93
CA LEU A 159 3.60 0.72 -21.29
C LEU A 159 4.74 0.08 -22.06
N ARG A 160 4.54 -1.13 -22.58
CA ARG A 160 5.49 -1.73 -23.52
C ARG A 160 5.74 -0.73 -24.65
N ASP A 161 6.99 -0.36 -24.87
CA ASP A 161 7.40 0.28 -26.11
C ASP A 161 7.21 -0.75 -27.23
N HIS A 162 6.35 -0.46 -28.19
CA HIS A 162 6.07 -1.35 -29.33
C HIS A 162 7.24 -1.42 -30.35
N THR A 163 8.40 -0.85 -30.02
CA THR A 163 9.60 -0.82 -30.87
C THR A 163 10.65 -1.87 -30.50
N ALA A 164 10.46 -2.64 -29.42
CA ALA A 164 11.37 -3.72 -29.07
C ALA A 164 11.07 -4.98 -29.90
N SER A 165 11.83 -5.10 -30.99
CA SER A 165 12.07 -6.26 -31.84
C SER A 165 11.61 -7.61 -31.25
N GLU A 166 10.85 -8.35 -32.07
CA GLU A 166 10.57 -9.77 -31.93
C GLU A 166 11.86 -10.54 -31.63
N ASN A 167 12.12 -10.87 -30.36
CA ASN A 167 13.00 -11.97 -29.86
C ASN A 167 13.51 -11.71 -28.42
N VAL A 168 12.61 -11.43 -27.47
CA VAL A 168 12.95 -11.56 -26.05
C VAL A 168 11.94 -12.50 -25.42
N GLY A 169 12.41 -13.69 -25.02
CA GLY A 169 11.61 -14.69 -24.32
C GLY A 169 10.83 -14.06 -23.17
N LYS A 170 9.61 -14.57 -22.92
CA LYS A 170 8.60 -14.06 -21.97
C LYS A 170 9.18 -13.52 -20.65
N THR A 171 9.72 -12.30 -20.66
CA THR A 171 10.12 -11.61 -19.44
C THR A 171 8.81 -11.20 -18.78
N ARG A 172 8.51 -11.83 -17.64
CA ARG A 172 7.35 -11.47 -16.82
C ARG A 172 7.47 -9.99 -16.49
N ILE A 173 6.61 -9.17 -17.08
CA ILE A 173 6.52 -7.75 -16.74
C ILE A 173 5.91 -7.71 -15.34
N THR A 174 6.75 -7.47 -14.34
CA THR A 174 6.28 -7.20 -12.98
C THR A 174 5.66 -5.81 -12.99
N GLN A 175 4.34 -5.75 -13.08
CA GLN A 175 3.60 -4.50 -12.99
C GLN A 175 3.75 -3.97 -11.55
N ARG A 176 4.53 -2.90 -11.37
CA ARG A 176 4.63 -2.21 -10.08
C ARG A 176 3.29 -1.52 -9.78
N ASN A 177 2.73 -1.77 -8.61
CA ASN A 177 1.47 -1.22 -8.11
C ASN A 177 1.63 -0.73 -6.66
N CYS A 178 0.55 -0.29 -6.01
CA CYS A 178 0.58 0.19 -4.63
C CYS A 178 1.10 -0.86 -3.63
N GLN A 179 0.68 -2.12 -3.76
CA GLN A 179 1.16 -3.21 -2.91
C GLN A 179 2.67 -3.45 -3.08
N THR A 180 3.17 -3.38 -4.33
CA THR A 180 4.61 -3.55 -4.62
C THR A 180 5.42 -2.42 -3.98
N TRP A 181 4.99 -1.17 -4.13
CA TRP A 181 5.66 -0.03 -3.53
C TRP A 181 5.66 -0.10 -2.00
N ILE A 182 4.57 -0.53 -1.36
CA ILE A 182 4.52 -0.70 0.10
C ILE A 182 5.51 -1.78 0.56
N VAL A 183 5.62 -2.91 -0.16
CA VAL A 183 6.60 -3.95 0.17
C VAL A 183 8.03 -3.43 0.04
N GLU A 184 8.37 -2.81 -1.09
CA GLU A 184 9.71 -2.25 -1.33
C GLU A 184 10.05 -1.15 -0.32
N SER A 185 9.05 -0.33 0.05
CA SER A 185 9.19 0.69 1.08
C SER A 185 9.45 0.12 2.46
N ALA A 186 8.74 -0.95 2.81
CA ALA A 186 8.93 -1.62 4.08
C ALA A 186 10.31 -2.30 4.18
N GLU A 187 10.80 -2.87 3.08
CA GLU A 187 12.16 -3.42 3.00
C GLU A 187 13.24 -2.35 3.23
N GLU A 188 13.08 -1.17 2.63
CA GLU A 188 14.01 -0.06 2.84
C GLU A 188 13.96 0.45 4.29
N LEU A 189 12.76 0.64 4.86
CA LEU A 189 12.63 1.04 6.26
C LEU A 189 13.22 0.00 7.23
N MET A 190 13.10 -1.29 6.93
CA MET A 190 13.74 -2.36 7.70
C MET A 190 15.27 -2.29 7.58
N ARG A 191 15.81 -2.06 6.38
CA ARG A 191 17.25 -1.89 6.15
C ARG A 191 17.83 -0.71 6.93
N GLN A 192 17.01 0.33 7.12
CA GLN A 192 17.34 1.52 7.91
C GLN A 192 17.08 1.36 9.42
N GLY A 193 16.60 0.19 9.85
CA GLY A 193 16.35 -0.13 11.27
C GLY A 193 15.08 0.51 11.85
N VAL A 194 14.15 0.94 10.99
CA VAL A 194 12.88 1.58 11.39
C VAL A 194 11.76 0.56 11.56
N LEU A 195 11.67 -0.42 10.65
CA LEU A 195 10.67 -1.49 10.70
C LEU A 195 11.28 -2.84 11.07
N ASP A 196 10.53 -3.62 11.81
CA ASP A 196 10.87 -5.01 12.13
C ASP A 196 10.70 -5.91 10.90
N ASP A 197 11.52 -6.96 10.84
CA ASP A 197 11.47 -8.02 9.83
C ASP A 197 10.07 -8.62 9.67
N LYS A 198 9.37 -8.82 10.78
CA LYS A 198 7.99 -9.36 10.83
C LYS A 198 6.99 -8.52 10.06
N VAL A 199 7.15 -7.19 10.06
CA VAL A 199 6.26 -6.29 9.31
C VAL A 199 6.47 -6.47 7.81
N VAL A 200 7.73 -6.57 7.39
CA VAL A 200 8.09 -6.84 5.98
C VAL A 200 7.60 -8.20 5.52
N GLU A 201 7.79 -9.24 6.34
CA GLU A 201 7.27 -10.58 6.05
C GLU A 201 5.75 -10.59 5.92
N TYR A 202 5.04 -9.84 6.77
CA TYR A 202 3.59 -9.70 6.68
C TYR A 202 3.15 -9.09 5.36
N PHE A 203 3.75 -7.98 4.93
CA PHE A 203 3.44 -7.37 3.64
C PHE A 203 3.71 -8.32 2.47
N LYS A 204 4.84 -9.04 2.50
CA LYS A 204 5.17 -10.04 1.46
C LYS A 204 4.15 -11.17 1.39
N ALA A 205 3.68 -11.66 2.53
CA ALA A 205 2.69 -12.73 2.61
C ALA A 205 1.28 -12.28 2.18
N MET A 206 0.94 -11.01 2.41
CA MET A 206 -0.37 -10.46 2.07
C MET A 206 -0.51 -10.02 0.61
N ARG A 207 0.60 -9.76 -0.08
CA ARG A 207 0.58 -9.23 -1.46
C ARG A 207 -0.12 -10.21 -2.41
N GLN A 208 -0.97 -9.67 -3.28
CA GLN A 208 -1.73 -10.43 -4.28
C GLN A 208 -0.97 -10.52 -5.62
#